data_AF-A0A8J4R6G8-F1
#
_entry.id   AF-A0A8J4R6G8-F1
#
_cell.length_a   1.000
_cell.length_b   1.000
_cell.length_c   1.000
_cell.angle_alpha   90.00
_cell.angle_beta   90.00
_cell.angle_gamma   90.00
#
_symmetry.space_group_name_H-M   'P 1'
#
loop_
_entity.id
_entity.type
_entity.pdbx_description
1 polymer ?
#
loop_
_entity_poly.entity_id
_entity_poly.type
_entity_poly.pdbx_seq_one_letter_code
_entity_poly.pdbx_strand_id
1 'polypeptide(L)'
;MPFCVFYPQDRRANLSNLECCDRIKKSLSEVLILFYPLAGRVKENLYIDCNDEGILYAESKANCQLSEFLENPILAELDKFLPYELVDVNELALAIQVTILNCGGMVIGLIFNHKVSDAFILLLSQQLGCYCSRYY
;
A
#
# COMPACT_ATOMS: atom_id res chain seq x y z
N MET A 1 -9.03 3.73 5.29
CA MET A 1 -7.96 3.88 6.28
C MET A 1 -6.64 4.06 5.54
N PRO A 2 -5.99 5.23 5.65
CA PRO A 2 -4.71 5.50 4.98
C PRO A 2 -3.50 5.06 5.81
N PHE A 3 -2.44 4.66 5.12
CA PHE A 3 -1.14 4.34 5.70
C PHE A 3 -0.03 4.83 4.77
N CYS A 4 1.05 5.38 5.34
CA CYS A 4 2.25 5.73 4.59
C CYS A 4 3.45 5.02 5.19
N VAL A 5 4.24 4.36 4.34
CA VAL A 5 5.48 3.68 4.74
C VAL A 5 6.65 4.33 4.03
N PHE A 6 7.67 4.67 4.80
CA PHE A 6 8.83 5.44 4.34
C PHE A 6 10.05 4.55 4.23
N TYR A 7 10.73 4.60 3.09
CA TYR A 7 11.92 3.81 2.79
C TYR A 7 13.08 4.74 2.42
N PRO A 8 14.21 4.69 3.16
CA PRO A 8 15.41 5.40 2.75
C PRO A 8 15.99 4.77 1.48
N GLN A 9 16.83 5.53 0.78
CA GLN A 9 17.53 5.04 -0.40
C GLN A 9 18.46 3.87 -0.01
N ASP A 10 18.23 2.70 -0.60
CA ASP A 10 19.18 1.59 -0.49
C ASP A 10 20.33 1.77 -1.49
N ARG A 11 21.42 2.37 -1.01
CA ARG A 11 22.65 2.59 -1.81
C ARG A 11 23.35 1.30 -2.23
N ARG A 12 23.01 0.14 -1.67
CA ARG A 12 23.63 -1.15 -2.02
C ARG A 12 22.96 -1.83 -3.18
N ALA A 13 21.67 -1.56 -3.38
CA ALA A 13 20.88 -2.21 -4.41
C ALA A 13 21.20 -1.71 -5.83
N ASN A 14 21.77 -0.51 -6.00
CA ASN A 14 22.08 0.12 -7.30
C ASN A 14 20.93 0.00 -8.33
N LEU A 15 19.68 0.06 -7.85
CA LEU A 15 18.51 -0.07 -8.70
C LEU A 15 18.09 1.29 -9.23
N SER A 16 17.70 1.33 -10.50
CA SER A 16 16.95 2.44 -11.05
C SER A 16 15.56 2.52 -10.40
N ASN A 17 14.99 3.71 -10.44
CA ASN A 17 13.63 3.98 -9.99
C ASN A 17 12.61 3.05 -10.67
N LEU A 18 12.80 2.78 -11.96
CA LEU A 18 11.94 1.88 -12.74
C LEU A 18 12.01 0.45 -12.22
N GLU A 19 13.22 -0.08 -12.03
CA GLU A 19 13.40 -1.44 -11.49
C GLU A 19 12.82 -1.59 -10.08
N CYS A 20 12.87 -0.54 -9.27
CA CYS A 20 12.26 -0.55 -7.94
C CYS A 20 10.73 -0.64 -8.03
N CYS A 21 10.10 0.20 -8.86
CA CYS A 21 8.66 0.12 -9.13
C CYS A 21 8.22 -1.25 -9.66
N ASP A 22 8.98 -1.82 -10.61
CA ASP A 22 8.69 -3.14 -11.17
C ASP A 22 8.80 -4.26 -10.13
N ARG A 23 9.80 -4.19 -9.25
CA ARG A 23 9.93 -5.13 -8.12
C ARG A 23 8.76 -5.02 -7.15
N ILE A 24 8.29 -3.81 -6.86
CA ILE A 24 7.13 -3.59 -5.99
C ILE A 24 5.87 -4.15 -6.65
N LYS A 25 5.61 -3.85 -7.93
CA LYS A 25 4.47 -4.41 -8.67
C LYS A 25 4.48 -5.93 -8.66
N LYS A 26 5.64 -6.54 -8.91
CA LYS A 26 5.79 -8.00 -8.90
C LYS A 26 5.50 -8.58 -7.51
N SER A 27 6.14 -8.06 -6.47
CA SER A 27 5.93 -8.52 -5.10
C SER A 27 4.47 -8.34 -4.67
N LEU A 28 3.84 -7.24 -5.05
CA LEU A 28 2.44 -6.98 -4.79
C LEU A 28 1.54 -7.99 -5.50
N SER A 29 1.82 -8.32 -6.77
CA SER A 29 1.07 -9.34 -7.50
C SER A 29 1.15 -10.70 -6.82
N GLU A 30 2.32 -11.08 -6.27
CA GLU A 30 2.49 -12.33 -5.53
C GLU A 30 1.69 -12.32 -4.21
N VAL A 31 1.71 -11.20 -3.48
CA VAL A 31 0.96 -11.02 -2.23
C VAL A 31 -0.55 -11.04 -2.49
N LEU A 32 -1.02 -10.44 -3.58
CA LEU A 32 -2.44 -10.42 -3.95
C LEU A 32 -2.98 -11.82 -4.27
N ILE A 33 -2.14 -12.81 -4.59
CA ILE A 33 -2.61 -14.22 -4.71
C ILE A 33 -3.06 -14.75 -3.35
N LEU A 34 -2.32 -14.43 -2.29
CA LEU A 34 -2.64 -14.85 -0.92
C LEU A 34 -3.79 -14.04 -0.33
N PHE A 35 -3.92 -12.78 -0.75
CA PHE A 35 -4.94 -11.85 -0.29
C PHE A 35 -5.83 -11.37 -1.43
N TYR A 36 -6.32 -12.33 -2.22
CA TYR A 36 -7.12 -12.08 -3.43
C TYR A 36 -8.34 -11.17 -3.23
N PRO A 37 -9.02 -11.11 -2.06
CA PRO A 37 -10.11 -10.15 -1.89
C PRO A 37 -9.67 -8.69 -2.03
N LEU A 38 -8.40 -8.39 -1.78
CA LEU A 38 -7.88 -7.02 -1.94
C LEU A 38 -7.85 -6.57 -3.42
N ALA A 39 -7.80 -7.51 -4.36
CA ALA A 39 -7.86 -7.25 -5.79
C ALA A 39 -9.30 -7.14 -6.35
N GLY A 40 -10.31 -7.28 -5.49
CA GLY A 40 -11.73 -7.22 -5.87
C GLY A 40 -12.35 -5.82 -5.80
N ARG A 41 -13.68 -5.79 -5.82
CA ARG A 41 -14.49 -4.58 -5.67
C ARG A 41 -15.41 -4.67 -4.47
N VAL A 42 -15.48 -3.62 -3.67
CA VAL A 42 -16.46 -3.50 -2.59
C VAL A 42 -17.80 -3.15 -3.21
N LYS A 43 -18.80 -4.01 -3.02
CA LYS A 43 -20.17 -3.81 -3.52
C LYS A 43 -21.12 -3.55 -2.36
N GLU A 44 -21.93 -2.50 -2.54
CA GLU A 44 -22.97 -2.07 -1.61
C GLU A 44 -22.48 -1.81 -0.17
N ASN A 45 -21.16 -1.66 0.02
CA ASN A 45 -20.51 -1.66 1.35
C ASN A 45 -20.84 -2.91 2.20
N LEU A 46 -21.21 -4.02 1.59
CA LEU A 46 -21.63 -5.25 2.27
C LEU A 46 -20.65 -6.40 2.07
N TYR A 47 -20.17 -6.58 0.84
CA TYR A 47 -19.26 -7.68 0.50
C TYR A 47 -18.21 -7.24 -0.52
N ILE A 48 -17.21 -8.09 -0.73
CA ILE A 48 -16.18 -7.92 -1.75
C ILE A 48 -16.49 -8.89 -2.88
N ASP A 49 -16.72 -8.37 -4.08
CA ASP A 49 -16.73 -9.13 -5.31
C ASP A 49 -15.28 -9.42 -5.73
N CYS A 50 -14.85 -10.67 -5.57
CA CYS A 50 -13.48 -11.11 -5.86
C CYS A 50 -13.31 -11.38 -7.35
N ASN A 51 -13.40 -10.32 -8.16
CA ASN A 51 -13.43 -10.38 -9.62
C ASN A 51 -12.06 -10.21 -10.30
N ASP A 52 -10.98 -10.19 -9.51
CA ASP A 52 -9.59 -10.07 -9.95
C ASP A 52 -9.30 -8.89 -10.89
N GLU A 53 -10.10 -7.82 -10.84
CA GLU A 53 -9.82 -6.59 -11.60
C GLU A 53 -8.56 -5.86 -11.11
N GLY A 54 -7.99 -6.30 -9.99
CA GLY A 54 -6.75 -5.76 -9.45
C GLY A 54 -6.96 -4.52 -8.60
N ILE A 55 -5.86 -3.90 -8.20
CA ILE A 55 -5.87 -2.69 -7.38
C ILE A 55 -5.47 -1.46 -8.18
N LEU A 56 -5.82 -0.28 -7.69
CA LEU A 56 -5.18 0.94 -8.19
C LEU A 56 -3.72 0.96 -7.74
N TYR A 57 -2.80 1.06 -8.71
CA TYR A 57 -1.39 1.29 -8.48
C TYR A 57 -0.96 2.56 -9.21
N ALA A 58 -0.59 3.59 -8.46
CA ALA A 58 -0.12 4.87 -8.97
C ALA A 58 1.38 5.06 -8.69
N GLU A 59 2.07 5.73 -9.61
CA GLU A 59 3.47 6.12 -9.45
C GLU A 59 3.58 7.64 -9.53
N SER A 60 4.36 8.24 -8.64
CA SER A 60 4.61 9.68 -8.66
C SER A 60 6.04 10.01 -8.22
N LYS A 61 6.43 11.26 -8.42
CA LYS A 61 7.71 11.80 -7.96
C LYS A 61 7.46 13.06 -7.16
N ALA A 62 8.15 13.21 -6.04
CA ALA A 62 8.07 14.40 -5.21
C ALA A 62 9.44 15.07 -5.08
N ASN A 63 9.44 16.39 -5.25
CA ASN A 63 10.63 17.22 -5.15
C ASN A 63 10.93 17.60 -3.69
N CYS A 64 11.03 16.60 -2.80
CA CYS A 64 11.39 16.79 -1.40
C CYS A 64 12.36 15.69 -0.95
N GLN A 65 12.99 15.92 0.19
CA GLN A 65 13.86 14.93 0.83
C GLN A 65 13.10 14.16 1.91
N LEU A 66 13.47 12.89 2.11
CA LEU A 66 12.85 12.07 3.16
C LEU A 66 13.11 12.65 4.55
N SER A 67 14.29 13.23 4.80
CA SER A 67 14.65 13.84 6.09
C SER A 67 13.75 15.02 6.44
N GLU A 68 13.42 15.87 5.46
CA GLU A 68 12.52 17.02 5.66
C GLU A 68 11.16 16.58 6.21
N PHE A 69 10.70 15.41 5.77
CA PHE A 69 9.44 14.83 6.22
C PHE A 69 9.52 14.14 7.58
N LEU A 70 10.61 13.40 7.85
CA LEU A 70 10.79 12.67 9.12
C LEU A 70 11.06 13.61 10.30
N GLU A 71 11.70 14.75 10.06
CA GLU A 71 12.01 15.74 11.10
C GLU A 71 10.80 16.58 11.50
N ASN A 72 9.93 16.92 10.54
CA ASN A 72 8.71 17.68 10.81
C ASN A 72 7.57 17.24 9.89
N PRO A 73 6.83 16.18 10.25
CA PRO A 73 5.77 15.66 9.40
C PRO A 73 4.58 16.64 9.36
N ILE A 74 4.48 17.40 8.28
CA ILE A 74 3.29 18.21 8.01
C ILE A 74 2.20 17.25 7.53
N LEU A 75 1.19 17.01 8.37
CA LEU A 75 0.13 16.03 8.09
C LEU A 75 -0.57 16.27 6.74
N ALA A 76 -0.80 17.53 6.38
CA ALA A 76 -1.41 17.92 5.11
C ALA A 76 -0.58 17.53 3.87
N GLU A 77 0.70 17.20 4.04
CA GLU A 77 1.55 16.71 2.94
C GLU A 77 1.51 15.19 2.78
N LEU A 78 1.05 14.43 3.80
CA LEU A 78 0.83 12.98 3.64
C LEU A 78 -0.21 12.67 2.57
N ASP A 79 -1.25 13.51 2.48
CA ASP A 79 -2.34 13.30 1.53
C ASP A 79 -1.84 13.32 0.09
N LYS A 80 -0.74 14.04 -0.20
CA LYS A 80 -0.09 14.06 -1.52
C LYS A 80 0.58 12.73 -1.88
N PHE A 81 0.93 11.92 -0.89
CA PHE A 81 1.52 10.59 -1.07
C PHE A 81 0.48 9.48 -1.16
N LEU A 82 -0.80 9.83 -1.03
CA LEU A 82 -1.92 8.90 -1.03
C LEU A 82 -2.72 9.05 -2.34
N PRO A 83 -3.24 7.95 -2.91
CA PRO A 83 -3.97 7.98 -4.18
C PRO A 83 -5.42 8.50 -4.02
N TYR A 84 -5.64 9.57 -3.25
CA TYR A 84 -6.98 10.13 -3.00
C TYR A 84 -7.60 10.80 -4.22
N GLU A 85 -6.80 11.54 -5.00
CA GLU A 85 -7.30 12.32 -6.15
C GLU A 85 -7.69 11.44 -7.35
N LEU A 86 -7.41 10.13 -7.30
CA LEU A 86 -7.56 9.22 -8.42
C LEU A 86 -8.84 8.38 -8.40
N VAL A 87 -9.64 8.37 -7.31
CA VAL A 87 -10.76 7.41 -7.20
C VAL A 87 -11.92 7.88 -6.33
N ASP A 88 -13.14 7.52 -6.75
CA ASP A 88 -14.23 7.20 -5.84
C ASP A 88 -13.88 5.89 -5.07
N VAL A 89 -13.05 6.03 -4.04
CA VAL A 89 -12.39 4.94 -3.28
C VAL A 89 -13.37 3.96 -2.62
N ASN A 90 -14.68 4.20 -2.74
CA ASN A 90 -15.72 3.38 -2.15
C ASN A 90 -15.77 1.97 -2.75
N GLU A 91 -15.42 1.79 -4.03
CA GLU A 91 -15.45 0.48 -4.70
C GLU A 91 -14.13 -0.29 -4.63
N LEU A 92 -13.00 0.33 -4.30
CA LEU A 92 -11.72 -0.37 -4.22
C LEU A 92 -11.46 -0.91 -2.81
N ALA A 93 -11.07 -2.17 -2.71
CA ALA A 93 -10.64 -2.76 -1.44
C ALA A 93 -9.27 -2.20 -0.99
N LEU A 94 -8.36 -1.98 -1.94
CA LEU A 94 -7.01 -1.45 -1.74
C LEU A 94 -6.60 -0.53 -2.91
N ALA A 95 -5.93 0.57 -2.60
CA ALA A 95 -5.22 1.43 -3.55
C ALA A 95 -3.82 1.75 -3.03
N ILE A 96 -2.84 1.81 -3.92
CA ILE A 96 -1.43 2.06 -3.60
C ILE A 96 -0.89 3.18 -4.47
N GLN A 97 -0.09 4.07 -3.87
CA GLN A 97 0.75 5.03 -4.57
C GLN A 97 2.20 4.86 -4.14
N VAL A 98 3.10 4.72 -5.12
CA VAL A 98 4.55 4.73 -4.90
C VAL A 98 5.09 6.08 -5.32
N THR A 99 5.66 6.81 -4.37
CA THR A 99 6.24 8.14 -4.61
C THR A 99 7.74 8.10 -4.42
N ILE A 100 8.48 8.46 -5.46
CA ILE A 100 9.94 8.51 -5.42
C ILE A 100 10.40 9.93 -5.08
N LEU A 101 11.32 10.05 -4.13
CA LEU A 101 11.84 11.31 -3.62
C LEU A 101 13.16 11.69 -4.31
N ASN A 102 13.51 12.97 -4.30
CA ASN A 102 14.76 13.46 -4.90
C ASN A 102 16.02 12.89 -4.23
N CYS A 103 15.93 12.53 -2.95
CA CYS A 103 17.03 11.89 -2.23
C CYS A 103 17.18 10.39 -2.59
N GLY A 104 16.40 9.87 -3.55
CA GLY A 104 16.34 8.44 -3.89
C GLY A 104 15.59 7.60 -2.85
N GLY A 105 15.03 8.22 -1.81
CA GLY A 105 14.09 7.58 -0.90
C GLY A 105 12.73 7.38 -1.57
N MET A 106 11.86 6.63 -0.90
CA MET A 106 10.56 6.27 -1.43
C MET A 106 9.49 6.31 -0.33
N VAL A 107 8.29 6.72 -0.70
CA VAL A 107 7.10 6.65 0.14
C VAL A 107 6.09 5.75 -0.55
N ILE A 108 5.58 4.76 0.17
CA ILE A 108 4.47 3.91 -0.28
C ILE A 108 3.24 4.32 0.53
N GLY A 109 2.30 4.98 -0.14
CA GLY A 109 0.98 5.30 0.40
C GLY A 109 -0.01 4.20 0.06
N LEU A 110 -0.78 3.75 1.05
CA LEU A 110 -1.83 2.74 0.91
C LEU A 110 -3.15 3.30 1.43
N ILE A 111 -4.24 3.02 0.73
CA ILE A 111 -5.59 3.27 1.22
C ILE A 111 -6.37 1.97 1.17
N PHE A 112 -6.83 1.52 2.34
CA PHE A 112 -7.78 0.42 2.45
C PHE A 112 -9.20 0.97 2.56
N ASN A 113 -10.17 0.27 2.00
CA ASN A 113 -11.55 0.45 2.43
C ASN A 113 -11.64 0.11 3.94
N HIS A 114 -12.34 0.95 4.72
CA HIS A 114 -12.36 0.84 6.18
C HIS A 114 -12.86 -0.54 6.65
N LYS A 115 -13.93 -1.06 6.04
CA LYS A 115 -14.50 -2.36 6.43
C LYS A 115 -13.58 -3.53 6.08
N VAL A 116 -12.90 -3.42 4.95
CA VAL A 116 -11.92 -4.42 4.50
C VAL A 116 -10.72 -4.45 5.45
N SER A 117 -10.22 -3.28 5.88
CA SER A 117 -9.13 -3.17 6.85
C SER A 117 -9.44 -3.88 8.17
N ASP A 118 -10.63 -3.67 8.72
CA ASP A 118 -11.05 -4.29 9.99
C ASP A 118 -11.12 -5.82 9.87
N ALA A 119 -11.68 -6.33 8.77
CA ALA A 119 -11.74 -7.76 8.48
C ALA A 119 -10.36 -8.38 8.23
N PHE A 120 -9.47 -7.65 7.56
CA PHE A 120 -8.12 -8.12 7.23
C PHE A 120 -7.23 -8.29 8.46
N ILE A 121 -7.26 -7.31 9.37
CA ILE A 121 -6.54 -7.37 10.65
C ILE A 121 -7.03 -8.56 11.49
N LEU A 122 -8.35 -8.80 11.51
CA LEU A 122 -8.92 -9.97 12.17
C LEU A 122 -8.42 -11.29 11.56
N LEU A 123 -8.39 -11.40 10.23
CA LEU A 123 -7.92 -12.60 9.53
C LEU A 123 -6.43 -12.88 9.81
N LEU A 124 -5.58 -11.84 9.77
CA LEU A 124 -4.16 -11.97 10.11
C LEU A 124 -3.95 -12.40 11.56
N SER A 125 -4.75 -11.86 12.50
CA SER A 125 -4.67 -12.24 13.91
C SER A 125 -5.01 -13.71 14.14
N GLN A 126 -5.98 -14.26 13.39
CA GLN A 126 -6.37 -15.67 13.48
C GLN A 126 -5.29 -16.58 12.87
N GLN A 127 -4.70 -16.20 11.75
CA GLN A 127 -3.61 -16.98 11.16
C GLN A 127 -2.35 -16.98 12.04
N LEU A 128 -1.99 -15.85 12.65
CA LEU A 128 -0.89 -15.78 13.61
C LEU A 128 -1.21 -16.54 14.90
N GLY A 129 -2.45 -16.49 15.39
CA GLY A 129 -2.92 -17.29 16.53
C GLY A 129 -2.85 -18.80 16.27
N CYS A 130 -3.29 -19.24 15.09
CA CYS A 130 -3.16 -20.63 14.65
C CYS A 130 -1.70 -21.05 14.47
N TYR A 131 -0.84 -20.14 14.00
CA TYR A 131 0.61 -20.40 13.89
C TYR A 131 1.24 -20.55 15.27
N CYS A 132 0.98 -19.65 16.21
CA CYS A 132 1.48 -19.74 17.59
C CYS A 132 0.95 -20.98 18.33
N SER A 133 -0.31 -21.37 18.14
CA SER A 133 -0.89 -22.58 18.74
C SER A 133 -0.35 -23.89 18.13
N ARG A 134 0.39 -23.83 17.03
CA ARG A 134 1.02 -25.02 16.41
C ARG A 134 2.44 -25.28 16.93
N TYR A 135 2.98 -24.33 17.71
CA TYR A 135 4.32 -24.39 18.31
C TYR A 135 4.31 -24.41 19.84
N TYR A 136 3.13 -24.59 20.47
CA TYR A 136 2.94 -24.85 21.89
C TYR A 136 1.94 -25.99 22.10
#